data_AF-A0A5N5N3E2-F1
#
_entry.id   AF-A0A5N5N3E2-F1
#
_cell.length_a   1.000
_cell.length_b   1.000
_cell.length_c   1.000
_cell.angle_alpha   90.00
_cell.angle_beta   90.00
_cell.angle_gamma   90.00
#
_symmetry.space_group_name_H-M   'P 1'
#
loop_
_entity.id
_entity.type
_entity.pdbx_description
1 polymer ?
#
loop_
_entity_poly.entity_id
_entity_poly.type
_entity_poly.pdbx_seq_one_letter_code
_entity_poly.pdbx_strand_id
1 'polypeptide(L)'
;MEQAVRVEAAVLRGFLTETERSEWKQSFFNTTDGGPLLQRVFEGDFEAVLLSVPVLEMLSGDPEQDESIESYLQRRIITYLSTSEEETKRDR
;
A
#
# COMPACT_ATOMS: atom_id res chain seq x y z
N MET A 1 7.39 13.42 6.44
CA MET A 1 6.05 13.19 5.90
C MET A 1 5.90 13.68 4.46
N GLU A 2 6.26 14.93 4.14
CA GLU A 2 6.08 15.48 2.77
C GLU A 2 6.77 14.69 1.65
N GLN A 3 7.94 14.10 1.92
CA GLN A 3 8.70 13.35 0.92
C GLN A 3 8.07 11.99 0.57
N ALA A 4 7.49 11.30 1.56
CA ALA A 4 6.80 10.03 1.34
C ALA A 4 5.56 10.21 0.43
N VAL A 5 4.78 11.27 0.68
CA VAL A 5 3.59 11.60 -0.12
C VAL A 5 3.95 11.90 -1.58
N ARG A 6 5.08 12.57 -1.84
CA ARG A 6 5.54 12.87 -3.21
C ARG A 6 6.00 11.61 -3.95
N VAL A 7 6.61 10.67 -3.23
CA VAL A 7 7.10 9.38 -3.74
C VAL A 7 5.92 8.47 -4.10
N GLU A 8 4.89 8.40 -3.26
CA GLU A 8 3.68 7.61 -3.53
C GLU A 8 2.84 8.17 -4.67
N ALA A 9 2.70 9.50 -4.74
CA ALA A 9 1.98 10.17 -5.81
C ALA A 9 2.61 9.90 -7.20
N ALA A 10 3.94 9.82 -7.28
CA ALA A 10 4.66 9.48 -8.51
C ALA A 10 4.36 8.06 -9.00
N VAL A 11 4.22 7.11 -8.07
CA VAL A 11 3.85 5.72 -8.37
C VAL A 11 2.42 5.65 -8.90
N LEU A 12 1.46 6.32 -8.25
CA LEU A 12 0.04 6.24 -8.61
C LEU A 12 -0.30 6.91 -9.94
N ARG A 13 0.40 8.00 -10.30
CA ARG A 13 0.21 8.70 -11.59
C ARG A 13 0.92 8.03 -12.76
N GLY A 14 1.84 7.11 -12.49
CA GLY A 14 2.80 6.58 -13.47
C GLY A 14 3.93 7.56 -13.79
N PHE A 15 5.16 7.04 -13.90
CA PHE A 15 6.31 7.87 -14.27
C PHE A 15 6.19 8.36 -15.71
N LEU A 16 6.44 9.65 -15.92
CA LEU A 16 6.42 10.26 -17.25
C LEU A 16 7.72 10.02 -18.01
N THR A 17 8.82 9.76 -17.30
CA THR A 17 10.15 9.52 -17.88
C THR A 17 10.95 8.45 -17.11
N GLU A 18 11.91 7.82 -17.79
CA GLU A 18 12.83 6.85 -17.16
C GLU A 18 13.76 7.50 -16.12
N THR A 19 14.05 8.80 -16.29
CA THR A 19 14.81 9.60 -15.31
C THR A 19 14.04 9.74 -14.00
N GLU A 20 12.76 10.10 -14.08
CA GLU A 20 11.87 10.22 -12.90
C GLU A 20 11.75 8.89 -12.15
N ARG A 21 11.64 7.78 -12.89
CA ARG A 21 11.65 6.41 -12.34
C ARG A 21 12.96 6.09 -11.62
N SER A 22 14.10 6.48 -12.20
CA SER A 22 15.43 6.22 -11.64
C SER A 22 15.69 7.03 -10.37
N GLU A 23 15.30 8.31 -10.37
CA GLU A 23 15.37 9.19 -9.21
C GLU A 23 14.46 8.70 -8.08
N TRP A 24 13.25 8.26 -8.42
CA TRP A 24 12.33 7.66 -7.46
C TRP A 24 12.94 6.43 -6.79
N LYS A 25 13.46 5.47 -7.58
CA LYS A 25 14.14 4.27 -7.05
C LYS A 25 15.24 4.64 -6.07
N GLN A 26 16.08 5.62 -6.41
CA GLN A 26 17.17 6.07 -5.54
C GLN A 26 16.68 6.74 -4.25
N SER A 27 15.61 7.53 -4.32
CA SER A 27 15.04 8.19 -3.12
C SER A 27 14.41 7.20 -2.13
N PHE A 28 13.96 6.06 -2.66
CA PHE A 28 13.07 5.13 -1.98
C PHE A 28 13.79 4.04 -1.18
N PHE A 29 15.03 3.70 -1.56
CA PHE A 29 15.91 2.80 -0.78
C PHE A 29 16.23 3.30 0.64
N ASN A 30 15.90 4.56 0.96
CA ASN A 30 16.12 5.16 2.29
C ASN A 30 14.87 5.10 3.20
N THR A 31 13.77 4.50 2.76
CA THR A 31 12.50 4.40 3.53
C THR A 31 12.23 2.96 3.93
N THR A 32 12.17 2.70 5.24
CA THR A 32 12.38 1.38 5.82
C THR A 32 11.25 0.36 5.59
N ASP A 33 9.98 0.78 5.42
CA ASP A 33 8.87 -0.20 5.49
C ASP A 33 7.90 -0.21 4.28
N GLY A 34 7.65 0.92 3.63
CA GLY A 34 6.77 0.98 2.44
C GLY A 34 7.47 0.65 1.11
N GLY A 35 8.80 0.61 1.15
CA GLY A 35 9.73 0.42 0.04
C GLY A 35 9.39 -0.78 -0.87
N PRO A 36 9.61 -1.99 -0.38
CA PRO A 36 9.49 -3.19 -1.22
C PRO A 36 8.12 -3.38 -1.86
N LEU A 37 7.03 -2.98 -1.18
CA LEU A 37 5.67 -3.21 -1.65
C LEU A 37 5.30 -2.32 -2.85
N LEU A 38 5.60 -1.02 -2.79
CA LEU A 38 5.34 -0.10 -3.92
C LEU A 38 6.19 -0.44 -5.14
N GLN A 39 7.40 -0.97 -4.94
CA GLN A 39 8.22 -1.45 -6.05
C GLN A 39 7.52 -2.61 -6.79
N ARG A 40 6.93 -3.57 -6.08
CA ARG A 40 6.18 -4.69 -6.69
C ARG A 40 4.94 -4.22 -7.46
N VAL A 41 4.19 -3.26 -6.89
CA VAL A 41 3.07 -2.60 -7.59
C VAL A 41 3.55 -2.03 -8.92
N PHE A 42 4.71 -1.38 -8.91
CA PHE A 42 5.26 -0.73 -10.08
C PHE A 42 5.83 -1.71 -11.12
N GLU A 43 6.39 -2.83 -10.70
CA GLU A 43 6.84 -3.91 -11.59
C GLU A 43 5.65 -4.68 -12.22
N GLY A 44 4.42 -4.40 -11.77
CA GLY A 44 3.21 -5.11 -12.20
C GLY A 44 3.11 -6.50 -11.58
N ASP A 45 3.94 -6.79 -10.57
CA ASP A 45 3.97 -8.06 -9.85
C ASP A 45 2.89 -8.06 -8.75
N PHE A 46 1.63 -8.00 -9.18
CA PHE A 46 0.49 -7.93 -8.28
C PHE A 46 0.30 -9.20 -7.46
N GLU A 47 0.79 -10.35 -7.93
CA GLU A 47 0.83 -11.58 -7.16
C GLU A 47 1.72 -11.41 -5.92
N ALA A 48 2.95 -10.90 -6.08
CA ALA A 48 3.83 -10.62 -4.95
C ALA A 48 3.26 -9.53 -4.02
N VAL A 49 2.52 -8.56 -4.55
CA VAL A 49 1.82 -7.55 -3.74
C VAL A 49 0.74 -8.21 -2.88
N LEU A 50 -0.15 -9.00 -3.47
CA LEU A 50 -1.24 -9.67 -2.77
C LEU A 50 -0.75 -10.70 -1.74
N LEU A 51 0.42 -11.30 -1.97
CA LEU A 51 1.07 -12.24 -1.04
C LEU A 51 1.95 -11.57 0.02
N SER A 52 2.08 -10.24 0.00
CA SER A 52 2.86 -9.52 1.00
C SER A 52 2.17 -9.55 2.37
N VAL A 53 2.95 -9.64 3.44
CA VAL A 53 2.43 -9.69 4.82
C VAL A 53 1.46 -8.53 5.13
N PRO A 54 1.76 -7.26 4.80
CA PRO A 54 0.83 -6.16 5.10
C PRO A 54 -0.51 -6.28 4.37
N VAL A 55 -0.51 -6.78 3.11
CA VAL A 55 -1.74 -6.95 2.34
C VAL A 55 -2.54 -8.15 2.85
N LEU A 56 -1.86 -9.25 3.21
CA LEU A 56 -2.52 -10.40 3.82
C LEU A 56 -3.13 -10.05 5.18
N GLU A 57 -2.45 -9.26 6.00
CA GLU A 57 -2.97 -8.75 7.27
C GLU A 57 -4.16 -7.81 7.05
N MET A 58 -4.09 -6.90 6.08
CA MET A 58 -5.24 -6.06 5.70
C MET A 58 -6.45 -6.92 5.29
N LEU A 59 -6.21 -7.98 4.52
CA LEU A 59 -7.23 -8.91 4.04
C LEU A 59 -7.54 -10.06 5.04
N SER A 60 -7.06 -9.99 6.27
CA SER A 60 -7.24 -11.06 7.27
C SER A 60 -8.65 -11.10 7.89
N GLY A 61 -9.60 -11.77 7.25
CA GLY A 61 -10.91 -12.01 7.85
C GLY A 61 -11.81 -12.85 6.98
N ASP A 62 -12.78 -13.51 7.59
CA ASP A 62 -13.69 -14.36 6.84
C ASP A 62 -14.71 -13.51 6.05
N PRO A 63 -15.01 -13.91 4.80
CA PRO A 63 -16.11 -13.33 4.06
C PRO A 63 -17.44 -13.66 4.74
N GLU A 64 -18.38 -12.74 4.69
CA GLU A 64 -19.73 -12.99 5.16
C GLU A 64 -20.51 -13.87 4.16
N GLN A 65 -21.56 -14.54 4.64
CA GLN A 65 -22.37 -15.39 3.79
C GLN A 65 -23.03 -14.54 2.68
N ASP A 66 -22.89 -14.98 1.44
CA ASP A 66 -23.40 -14.30 0.23
C ASP A 66 -22.80 -12.89 -0.01
N GLU A 67 -21.67 -12.57 0.62
CA GLU A 67 -20.95 -11.31 0.41
C GLU A 67 -20.26 -11.30 -0.96
N SER A 68 -20.45 -10.21 -1.72
CA SER A 68 -19.71 -10.03 -2.96
C SER A 68 -18.24 -9.67 -2.69
N ILE A 69 -17.37 -9.93 -3.65
CA ILE A 69 -15.94 -9.60 -3.53
C ILE A 69 -15.72 -8.09 -3.28
N GLU A 70 -16.53 -7.23 -3.90
CA GLU A 70 -16.45 -5.78 -3.73
C GLU A 70 -16.79 -5.38 -2.30
N SER A 71 -17.88 -5.92 -1.74
CA SER A 71 -18.31 -5.66 -0.37
C SER A 71 -17.26 -6.13 0.64
N TYR A 72 -16.71 -7.32 0.43
CA TYR A 72 -15.63 -7.87 1.25
C TYR A 72 -14.41 -6.96 1.26
N LEU A 73 -13.89 -6.61 0.06
CA LEU A 73 -12.71 -5.76 -0.07
C LEU A 73 -12.93 -4.38 0.54
N GLN A 74 -14.09 -3.76 0.29
CA GLN A 74 -14.45 -2.47 0.86
C GLN A 74 -14.46 -2.53 2.40
N ARG A 75 -15.10 -3.55 2.98
CA ARG A 75 -15.14 -3.76 4.43
C ARG A 75 -13.75 -3.91 5.02
N ARG A 76 -12.90 -4.76 4.42
CA ARG A 76 -11.52 -4.98 4.87
C ARG A 76 -10.68 -3.71 4.83
N ILE A 77 -10.76 -2.94 3.75
CA ILE A 77 -10.03 -1.67 3.61
C ILE A 77 -10.49 -0.65 4.66
N ILE A 78 -11.80 -0.51 4.88
CA ILE A 78 -12.33 0.39 5.91
C ILE A 78 -11.82 -0.02 7.30
N THR A 79 -11.92 -1.31 7.64
CA THR A 79 -11.43 -1.82 8.94
C THR A 79 -9.95 -1.52 9.15
N TYR A 80 -9.11 -1.76 8.15
CA TYR A 80 -7.68 -1.48 8.23
C TYR A 80 -7.40 0.01 8.49
N LEU A 81 -8.05 0.91 7.74
CA LEU A 81 -7.87 2.36 7.91
C LEU A 81 -8.35 2.83 9.29
N SER A 82 -9.51 2.35 9.76
CA SER A 82 -10.02 2.73 11.09
C SER A 82 -9.14 2.24 12.24
N THR A 83 -8.48 1.08 12.10
CA THR A 83 -7.58 0.55 13.15
C THR A 83 -6.30 1.39 13.26
N SER A 84 -5.79 1.90 12.13
CA SER A 84 -4.60 2.75 12.09
C SER A 84 -4.81 4.13 12.77
N GLU A 85 -6.03 4.66 12.73
CA GLU A 85 -6.38 5.92 13.41
C GLU A 85 -6.39 5.79 14.94
N GLU A 86 -6.77 4.62 15.45
CA GLU A 86 -6.81 4.31 16.89
C GLU A 86 -5.41 4.10 17.49
N GLU A 87 -4.47 3.54 16.73
CA GLU A 87 -3.05 3.45 17.14
C GLU A 87 -2.39 4.83 17.21
N THR A 88 -2.67 5.70 16.24
CA THR A 88 -2.12 7.06 16.19
C THR A 88 -2.61 7.94 17.37
N LYS A 89 -3.78 7.65 17.93
CA LYS A 89 -4.31 8.33 19.14
C LYS A 89 -3.73 7.82 20.45
N ARG A 90 -3.29 6.55 20.51
CA ARG A 90 -2.75 5.94 21.74
C ARG A 90 -1.29 6.29 22.01
N ASP A 91 -0.60 6.83 21.01
CA ASP A 91 0.82 7.23 21.06
C ASP A 91 1.02 8.74 21.29
N ARG A 92 -0.01 9.45 21.79
CA ARG A 92 0.01 10.88 22.15
C ARG A 92 -0.29 11.13 23.62
#